data_AF-A0A2D7SHI9-F1
#
_entry.id   AF-A0A2D7SHI9-F1
#
_cell.length_a   1.000
_cell.length_b   1.000
_cell.length_c   1.000
_cell.angle_alpha   90.00
_cell.angle_beta   90.00
_cell.angle_gamma   90.00
#
_symmetry.space_group_name_H-M   'P 1'
#
loop_
_entity.id
_entity.type
_entity.pdbx_description
1 polymer ?
#
loop_
_entity_poly.entity_id
_entity_poly.type
_entity_poly.pdbx_seq_one_letter_code
_entity_poly.pdbx_strand_id
1 'polypeptide(L)' 'MKKFVATSLFFVTLFFSSPIFASEVNIYSYRQPFLIEPLTTAFTDKTGIKVNIVYLRKGMIERMKAEGKRSPADVVLTV' A
#
# COMPACT_ATOMS: atom_id res chain seq x y z
N MET A 1 -4.58 -32.18 -36.85
CA MET A 1 -3.85 -32.24 -35.56
C MET A 1 -3.16 -30.92 -35.19
N LYS A 2 -2.48 -30.22 -36.12
CA LYS A 2 -1.80 -28.93 -35.84
C LYS A 2 -2.70 -27.80 -35.30
N LYS A 3 -3.96 -27.72 -35.76
CA LYS A 3 -4.94 -26.71 -35.28
C LYS A 3 -5.41 -26.95 -33.84
N PHE A 4 -5.44 -28.21 -33.37
CA PHE A 4 -5.82 -28.58 -32.00
C PHE A 4 -4.70 -28.32 -30.99
N VAL A 5 -3.44 -28.49 -31.42
CA VAL A 5 -2.27 -28.13 -30.61
C VAL A 5 -2.18 -26.61 -30.43
N ALA A 6 -2.51 -25.83 -31.47
CA ALA A 6 -2.53 -24.37 -31.40
C ALA A 6 -3.62 -23.82 -30.46
N THR A 7 -4.81 -24.42 -30.42
CA THR A 7 -5.87 -24.04 -29.45
C THR A 7 -5.52 -24.44 -28.02
N SER A 8 -4.84 -25.57 -27.82
CA SER A 8 -4.41 -26.00 -26.48
C SER A 8 -3.31 -25.09 -25.91
N LEU A 9 -2.41 -24.56 -26.75
CA LEU A 9 -1.33 -23.67 -26.31
C LEU A 9 -1.83 -22.28 -25.92
N PHE A 10 -2.92 -21.80 -26.53
CA PHE A 10 -3.55 -20.51 -26.20
C PHE A 10 -4.27 -20.52 -24.85
N PHE A 11 -4.73 -21.68 -24.38
CA PHE A 11 -5.43 -21.82 -23.11
C PHE A 11 -4.48 -21.78 -21.90
N VAL A 12 -3.20 -22.15 -22.09
CA VAL A 12 -2.19 -22.17 -21.02
C VAL A 12 -1.70 -20.76 -20.63
N THR A 13 -1.71 -19.80 -21.56
CA THR A 13 -1.25 -18.43 -21.30
C THR A 13 -2.20 -17.60 -20.43
N LEU A 14 -3.48 -17.98 -20.32
CA LEU A 14 -4.48 -17.27 -19.50
C LEU A 14 -4.29 -17.46 -17.98
N PHE A 15 -3.47 -18.43 -17.56
CA PHE A 15 -3.23 -18.72 -16.14
C PHE A 15 -2.06 -17.95 -15.52
N PHE A 16 -1.29 -17.16 -16.29
CA PHE A 16 -0.15 -16.37 -15.79
C PHE A 16 -0.51 -14.92 -15.44
N SER A 17 -1.74 -14.67 -14.96
CA SER A 17 -2.08 -13.35 -14.40
C SER A 17 -1.53 -13.25 -12.97
N SER A 18 -0.34 -12.66 -12.81
CA SER A 18 0.17 -12.29 -11.49
C SER A 18 -0.69 -11.15 -10.92
N PRO A 19 -1.16 -11.24 -9.66
CA PRO A 19 -1.84 -10.11 -9.04
C PRO A 19 -0.86 -8.94 -8.95
N ILE A 20 -1.19 -7.83 -9.61
CA ILE A 20 -0.55 -6.54 -9.35
C ILE A 20 -1.00 -6.12 -7.95
N PHE A 21 -0.11 -6.22 -6.97
CA PHE A 21 -0.30 -5.58 -5.68
C PHE A 21 -0.16 -4.08 -5.91
N ALA A 22 -1.25 -3.33 -5.74
CA ALA A 22 -1.19 -1.88 -5.71
C ALA A 22 -0.23 -1.47 -4.59
N SER A 23 0.74 -0.60 -4.89
CA SER A 23 1.65 -0.07 -3.88
C SER A 23 0.82 0.70 -2.84
N GLU A 24 1.04 0.39 -1.57
CA GLU A 24 0.45 1.12 -0.45
C GLU A 24 1.53 1.69 0.46
N VAL A 25 1.21 2.78 1.15
CA VAL A 25 2.11 3.45 2.09
C VAL A 25 1.40 3.62 3.42
N ASN A 26 2.07 3.21 4.49
CA ASN A 26 1.56 3.26 5.86
C ASN A 26 2.20 4.43 6.62
N ILE A 27 1.38 5.33 7.13
CA ILE A 27 1.81 6.56 7.79
C ILE A 27 1.36 6.57 9.25
N TYR A 28 2.27 6.83 10.17
CA TYR A 28 1.94 7.12 11.57
C TYR A 28 2.03 8.64 11.78
N SER A 29 0.96 9.25 12.28
CA SER A 29 0.86 10.72 12.33
C SER A 29 0.35 11.23 13.66
N TYR A 30 0.98 12.29 14.17
CA TYR A 30 0.45 13.13 15.27
C TYR A 30 -0.39 14.32 14.78
N ARG A 31 -0.45 14.53 13.46
CA ARG A 31 -1.17 15.65 12.87
C ARG A 31 -2.67 15.36 12.85
N GLN A 32 -3.46 16.43 12.87
CA GLN A 32 -4.91 16.33 12.81
C GLN A 32 -5.36 15.81 11.42
N PRO A 33 -6.36 14.91 11.35
CA PRO A 33 -6.78 14.29 10.09
C PRO A 33 -7.12 15.31 8.99
N PHE A 34 -7.88 16.36 9.33
CA PHE A 34 -8.32 17.37 8.36
C PHE A 34 -7.17 18.14 7.68
N LEU A 35 -5.98 18.17 8.28
CA LEU A 35 -4.80 18.80 7.68
C LEU A 35 -4.07 17.88 6.71
N ILE A 36 -4.19 16.56 6.91
CA ILE A 36 -3.42 15.54 6.19
C ILE A 36 -4.24 14.94 5.06
N GLU A 37 -5.53 14.69 5.29
CA GLU A 37 -6.44 14.06 4.34
C GLU A 37 -6.39 14.71 2.95
N PRO A 38 -6.46 16.05 2.78
CA PRO A 38 -6.39 16.66 1.45
C PRO A 38 -5.07 16.35 0.72
N LEU A 39 -3.96 16.26 1.46
CA LEU A 39 -2.65 15.98 0.91
C LEU A 39 -2.52 14.52 0.50
N THR A 40 -2.97 13.61 1.36
CA THR A 40 -2.88 12.16 1.09
C THR A 40 -3.87 11.72 0.01
N THR A 41 -5.04 12.37 -0.07
CA THR A 41 -5.99 12.18 -1.17
C THR A 41 -5.37 12.65 -2.48
N ALA A 42 -4.84 13.87 -2.55
CA ALA A 42 -4.19 14.36 -3.78
C ALA A 42 -2.97 13.50 -4.20
N PHE A 43 -2.21 12.99 -3.23
CA PHE A 43 -1.13 12.03 -3.49
C PHE A 43 -1.67 10.73 -4.08
N THR A 44 -2.72 10.16 -3.49
CA THR A 44 -3.37 8.92 -3.96
C THR A 44 -3.93 9.12 -5.37
N ASP A 45 -4.63 10.23 -5.62
CA ASP A 45 -5.22 10.54 -6.92
C ASP A 45 -4.15 10.69 -8.02
N LYS A 46 -2.98 11.27 -7.68
CA LYS A 46 -1.90 11.50 -8.64
C LYS A 46 -1.08 10.24 -8.93
N THR A 47 -0.89 9.39 -7.93
CA THR A 47 0.07 8.27 -8.01
C THR A 47 -0.61 6.90 -8.12
N GLY A 48 -1.89 6.80 -7.78
CA GLY A 48 -2.59 5.53 -7.61
C GLY A 48 -2.15 4.73 -6.38
N ILE A 49 -1.27 5.28 -5.53
CA ILE A 49 -0.73 4.61 -4.34
C ILE A 49 -1.69 4.84 -3.17
N LYS A 50 -2.17 3.76 -2.57
CA LYS A 50 -3.08 3.84 -1.42
C LYS A 50 -2.32 4.30 -0.17
N VAL A 51 -2.87 5.26 0.55
CA VAL A 51 -2.28 5.71 1.83
C VAL A 51 -3.12 5.20 3.01
N ASN A 52 -2.49 4.46 3.91
CA ASN A 52 -3.08 4.00 5.17
C ASN A 52 -2.51 4.84 6.31
N ILE A 53 -3.35 5.44 7.16
CA ILE A 53 -2.89 6.36 8.22
C ILE A 53 -3.36 5.89 9.59
N VAL A 54 -2.43 5.83 10.53
CA VAL A 54 -2.71 5.67 11.97
C VAL A 54 -2.48 7.01 12.65
N TYR A 55 -3.55 7.59 13.17
CA TYR A 55 -3.49 8.83 13.95
C TYR A 55 -3.23 8.53 15.41
N LEU A 56 -2.11 9.02 15.94
CA LEU A 56 -1.75 8.91 17.34
C LEU A 56 -1.94 10.26 18.04
N ARG A 57 -2.22 10.24 19.34
CA ARG A 57 -2.19 11.44 20.20
C ARG A 57 -0.98 11.46 21.13
N LYS A 58 -0.46 10.28 21.48
CA LYS A 58 0.72 10.03 22.29
C LYS A 58 1.21 8.60 22.03
N GLY A 59 2.39 8.23 22.51
CA GLY A 59 2.81 6.83 22.54
C GLY A 59 3.49 6.30 21.26
N MET A 60 3.87 7.18 20.32
CA MET A 60 4.48 6.77 19.05
C MET A 60 5.83 6.10 19.24
N ILE A 61 6.68 6.65 20.13
CA ILE A 61 8.02 6.09 20.36
C ILE A 61 7.92 4.70 20.98
N GLU A 62 7.04 4.53 21.96
CA GLU A 62 6.77 3.27 22.64
C GLU A 62 6.25 2.23 21.65
N ARG A 63 5.30 2.63 20.79
CA ARG A 63 4.76 1.79 19.73
C ARG A 63 5.84 1.37 18.73
N MET A 64 6.62 2.31 18.22
CA MET A 64 7.70 2.00 17.28
C MET A 64 8.76 1.07 17.90
N LYS A 65 9.11 1.28 19.17
CA LYS A 65 10.01 0.38 19.90
C LYS A 65 9.41 -1.02 20.06
N ALA A 66 8.12 -1.13 20.37
CA ALA A 66 7.43 -2.40 20.50
C ALA A 66 7.33 -3.16 19.16
N GLU A 67 7.12 -2.43 18.06
CA GLU A 67 7.05 -3.01 16.71
C GLU A 67 8.45 -3.36 16.14
N GLY A 68 9.47 -2.57 16.48
CA GLY A 68 10.85 -2.77 16.08
C GLY A 68 11.01 -2.92 14.56
N LYS A 69 11.77 -3.93 14.13
CA LYS A 69 11.99 -4.25 12.71
C LYS A 69 10.74 -4.70 11.96
N ARG A 70 9.64 -4.96 12.67
CA ARG A 70 8.37 -5.44 12.11
C ARG A 70 7.33 -4.33 12.04
N SER A 71 7.72 -3.08 12.25
CA SER A 71 6.80 -1.96 12.11
C SER A 71 6.25 -1.91 10.69
N PRO A 72 4.92 -1.80 10.53
CA PRO A 72 4.32 -1.61 9.22
C PRO A 72 4.47 -0.16 8.75
N ALA A 73 4.95 0.78 9.57
CA ALA A 73 5.02 2.20 9.23
C ALA A 73 6.18 2.49 8.27
N ASP A 74 5.87 3.12 7.14
CA ASP A 74 6.84 3.59 6.15
C ASP A 74 7.27 5.04 6.44
N VAL A 75 6.33 5.86 6.95
CA VAL A 75 6.55 7.27 7.24
C VAL A 75 6.00 7.63 8.61
N VAL A 76 6.75 8.46 9.33
CA VAL A 76 6.33 9.06 10.59
C VAL A 76 6.18 10.57 10.42
N LEU A 77 4.99 11.09 10.71
CA LEU A 77 4.68 12.52 10.69
C LEU A 77 4.50 13.04 12.12
N THR A 78 5.53 13.71 12.62
CA THR A 78 5.50 14.42 13.90
C THR A 78 5.42 15.93 13.70
N VAL A 79 5.10 16.64 14.78
CA VAL A 79 5.32 18.08 14.96
C VAL A 79 6.62 18.32 15.70
#